data_AF-A0A1S8NDB4-F1
#
_entry.id   AF-A0A1S8NDB4-F1
#
_cell.length_a   1.000
_cell.length_b   1.000
_cell.length_c   1.000
_cell.angle_alpha   90.00
_cell.angle_beta   90.00
_cell.angle_gamma   90.00
#
_symmetry.space_group_name_H-M   'P 1'
#
loop_
_entity.id
_entity.type
_entity.pdbx_description
1 polymer ?
#
loop_
_entity_poly.entity_id
_entity_poly.type
_entity_poly.pdbx_seq_one_letter_code
_entity_poly.pdbx_strand_id
1 'polypeptide(L)'
;MKAHIQHLLDINEGKKVVIFLDNARFHKSLEMQKFYYDNRDILEVIFLPKYSPYMNPQEQIWHYVKAKLYKPSARECKYELTYDINLILGDLNLNKDKIRSLADGRKYLL
;
A
#
# COMPACT_ATOMS: atom_id res chain seq x y z
N MET A 1 -1.11 -4.72 -10.35
CA MET A 1 -2.14 -3.79 -9.84
C MET A 1 -3.53 -4.37 -9.98
N LYS A 2 -4.07 -4.53 -11.20
CA LYS A 2 -5.40 -5.13 -11.44
C LYS A 2 -5.64 -6.44 -10.69
N ALA A 3 -4.76 -7.42 -10.83
CA ALA A 3 -4.87 -8.71 -10.13
C ALA A 3 -4.90 -8.56 -8.59
N HIS A 4 -4.18 -7.57 -8.05
CA HIS A 4 -4.19 -7.31 -6.61
C HIS A 4 -5.50 -6.68 -6.17
N ILE A 5 -6.04 -5.71 -6.93
CA ILE A 5 -7.36 -5.14 -6.62
C ILE A 5 -8.45 -6.20 -6.76
N GLN A 6 -8.39 -7.05 -7.79
CA GLN A 6 -9.33 -8.16 -7.94
C GLN A 6 -9.32 -9.05 -6.70
N HIS A 7 -8.14 -9.46 -6.24
CA HIS A 7 -8.01 -10.23 -5.00
C HIS A 7 -8.63 -9.51 -3.78
N LEU A 8 -8.48 -8.17 -3.67
CA LEU A 8 -9.12 -7.39 -2.61
C LEU A 8 -10.64 -7.40 -2.70
N LEU A 9 -11.22 -7.41 -3.91
CA LEU A 9 -12.67 -7.54 -4.11
C LEU A 9 -13.13 -8.94 -3.69
N ASP A 10 -12.40 -9.98 -4.12
CA ASP A 10 -12.75 -11.38 -3.85
C ASP A 10 -12.76 -11.68 -2.34
N ILE A 11 -11.78 -11.19 -1.58
CA ILE A 11 -11.72 -11.42 -0.11
C ILE A 11 -12.69 -10.52 0.69
N ASN A 12 -13.33 -9.54 0.05
CA ASN A 12 -14.29 -8.62 0.67
C ASN A 12 -15.68 -8.70 -0.01
N GLU A 13 -16.10 -9.91 -0.38
CA GLU A 13 -17.40 -10.14 -1.02
C GLU A 13 -18.55 -9.51 -0.21
N GLY A 14 -19.48 -8.86 -0.92
CA GLY A 14 -20.63 -8.17 -0.32
C GLY A 14 -20.32 -6.82 0.33
N LYS A 15 -19.06 -6.35 0.29
CA LYS A 15 -18.65 -5.04 0.81
C LYS A 15 -18.13 -4.14 -0.30
N LYS A 16 -18.37 -2.84 -0.16
CA LYS A 16 -17.71 -1.83 -1.00
C LYS A 16 -16.26 -1.66 -0.55
N VAL A 17 -15.32 -1.81 -1.47
CA VAL A 17 -13.88 -1.62 -1.24
C VAL A 17 -13.51 -0.21 -1.69
N VAL A 18 -12.90 0.57 -0.78
CA VAL A 18 -12.36 1.90 -1.08
C VAL A 18 -10.84 1.84 -1.08
N ILE A 19 -10.21 2.27 -2.17
CA ILE A 19 -8.76 2.26 -2.34
C ILE A 19 -8.25 3.68 -2.53
N PHE A 20 -7.31 4.09 -1.70
CA PHE A 20 -6.56 5.34 -1.86
C PHE A 20 -5.27 5.06 -2.64
N LEU A 21 -5.06 5.78 -3.75
CA LEU A 21 -3.88 5.60 -4.61
C LEU A 21 -3.14 6.92 -4.84
N ASP A 22 -1.84 6.82 -5.04
CA ASP A 22 -1.06 7.93 -5.56
C ASP A 22 -1.32 8.17 -7.05
N ASN A 23 -0.66 9.16 -7.63
CA ASN A 23 -0.86 9.53 -9.04
C ASN A 23 0.09 8.79 -10.01
N ALA A 24 0.66 7.64 -9.65
CA ALA A 24 1.54 6.91 -10.55
C ALA A 24 0.84 6.58 -11.88
N ARG A 25 1.57 6.73 -12.99
CA ARG A 25 1.00 6.68 -14.36
C ARG A 25 0.23 5.39 -14.64
N PHE A 26 0.72 4.26 -14.13
CA PHE A 26 0.08 2.95 -14.32
C PHE A 26 -1.24 2.78 -13.58
N HIS A 27 -1.52 3.58 -12.53
CA HIS A 27 -2.84 3.60 -11.89
C HIS A 27 -3.92 4.27 -12.75
N LYS A 28 -3.51 5.06 -13.76
CA LYS A 28 -4.38 5.86 -14.62
C LYS A 28 -4.41 5.37 -16.07
N SER A 29 -3.85 4.20 -16.36
CA SER A 29 -3.93 3.62 -17.70
C SER A 29 -5.38 3.42 -18.13
N LEU A 30 -5.64 3.40 -19.44
CA LEU A 30 -6.99 3.18 -19.97
C LEU A 30 -7.58 1.85 -19.49
N GLU A 31 -6.75 0.80 -19.41
CA GLU A 31 -7.15 -0.49 -18.87
C GLU A 31 -7.62 -0.38 -17.42
N MET A 32 -6.89 0.33 -16.57
CA MET A 32 -7.27 0.52 -15.17
C MET A 32 -8.54 1.37 -15.04
N GLN A 33 -8.68 2.44 -15.83
CA GLN A 33 -9.90 3.26 -15.84
C GLN A 33 -11.13 2.44 -16.22
N LYS A 34 -11.02 1.59 -17.25
CA LYS A 34 -12.08 0.64 -17.62
C LYS A 34 -12.39 -0.32 -16.47
N PHE A 35 -11.36 -0.90 -15.86
CA PHE A 35 -11.53 -1.81 -14.72
C PHE A 35 -12.24 -1.14 -13.54
N TYR A 36 -11.90 0.11 -13.21
CA TYR A 36 -12.60 0.85 -12.15
C TYR A 36 -14.06 1.12 -12.50
N TYR A 37 -14.35 1.48 -13.75
CA TYR A 37 -15.71 1.73 -14.22
C TYR A 37 -16.59 0.47 -14.19
N ASP A 38 -16.03 -0.66 -14.65
CA ASP A 38 -16.72 -1.96 -14.69
C ASP A 38 -17.05 -2.47 -13.28
N ASN A 39 -16.27 -2.07 -12.26
CA ASN A 39 -16.45 -2.48 -10.87
C ASN A 39 -16.99 -1.37 -9.94
N ARG A 40 -17.45 -0.24 -10.48
CA ARG A 40 -17.80 0.98 -9.69
C ARG A 40 -18.84 0.78 -8.58
N ASP A 41 -19.68 -0.25 -8.70
CA ASP A 41 -20.72 -0.57 -7.72
C ASP A 41 -20.13 -1.18 -6.44
N ILE A 42 -18.96 -1.85 -6.55
CA ILE A 42 -18.26 -2.53 -5.46
C ILE A 42 -16.88 -1.94 -5.15
N LEU A 43 -16.34 -1.11 -6.03
CA LEU A 43 -15.00 -0.51 -5.94
C LEU A 43 -15.08 1.01 -6.07
N GLU A 44 -14.46 1.71 -5.13
CA GLU A 44 -14.21 3.15 -5.22
C GLU A 44 -12.72 3.43 -5.14
N VAL A 45 -12.20 4.19 -6.10
CA VAL A 45 -10.78 4.55 -6.15
C VAL A 45 -10.65 6.05 -5.97
N ILE A 46 -9.95 6.44 -4.91
CA ILE A 46 -9.70 7.83 -4.54
C ILE A 46 -8.23 8.13 -4.81
N PHE A 47 -7.96 9.05 -5.73
CA PHE A 47 -6.60 9.53 -5.97
C PHE A 47 -6.25 10.62 -4.97
N LEU A 48 -5.10 10.47 -4.30
CA LEU A 48 -4.56 11.49 -3.43
C LEU A 48 -4.22 12.77 -4.23
N PRO A 49 -4.24 13.96 -3.60
CA PRO A 49 -3.75 15.17 -4.25
C PRO A 49 -2.30 15.00 -4.72
N LYS A 50 -1.96 15.65 -5.86
CA LYS A 50 -0.59 15.59 -6.39
C LYS A 50 0.39 16.14 -5.34
N TYR A 51 1.59 15.55 -5.32
CA TYR A 51 2.68 15.95 -4.42
C TYR A 51 2.30 15.98 -2.93
N SER A 52 1.35 15.14 -2.51
CA SER A 52 0.91 15.05 -1.11
C SER A 52 1.27 13.72 -0.45
N PRO A 53 2.58 13.37 -0.37
CA PRO A 53 3.02 12.11 0.25
C PRO A 53 2.65 12.05 1.74
N TYR A 54 2.55 13.21 2.40
CA TYR A 54 2.12 13.31 3.77
C TYR A 54 0.69 12.80 4.00
N MET A 55 -0.14 12.64 2.96
CA MET A 55 -1.49 12.07 3.04
C MET A 55 -1.52 10.55 2.77
N ASN A 56 -0.39 9.95 2.36
CA ASN A 56 -0.33 8.53 2.02
C ASN A 56 0.13 7.70 3.23
N PRO A 57 -0.74 6.85 3.81
CA PRO A 57 -0.37 6.00 4.95
C PRO A 57 0.78 5.04 4.66
N GLN A 58 0.96 4.67 3.39
CA GLN A 58 2.04 3.79 2.96
C GLN A 58 3.43 4.39 3.24
N GLU A 59 3.57 5.72 3.27
CA GLU A 59 4.84 6.38 3.60
C GLU A 59 5.32 6.06 5.02
N GLN A 60 4.40 5.98 5.99
CA GLN A 60 4.77 5.61 7.37
C GLN A 60 5.16 4.13 7.49
N ILE A 61 4.52 3.26 6.71
CA ILE A 61 4.94 1.87 6.60
C ILE A 61 6.36 1.80 6.03
N TRP A 62 6.64 2.55 4.96
CA TRP A 62 8.00 2.62 4.39
C TRP A 62 9.02 3.22 5.33
N HIS A 63 8.68 4.25 6.12
CA HIS A 63 9.55 4.78 7.15
C HIS A 63 9.90 3.73 8.20
N TYR A 64 8.91 2.97 8.67
CA TYR A 64 9.12 1.88 9.61
C TYR A 64 10.04 0.79 9.03
N VAL A 65 9.77 0.34 7.80
CA VAL A 65 10.58 -0.68 7.13
C VAL A 65 12.01 -0.19 6.92
N LYS A 66 12.21 1.04 6.42
CA LYS A 66 13.56 1.61 6.21
C LYS A 66 14.33 1.77 7.52
N ALA A 67 13.66 2.17 8.60
CA ALA A 67 14.28 2.28 9.92
C ALA A 67 14.72 0.91 10.46
N LYS A 68 13.93 -0.14 10.24
CA LYS A 68 14.29 -1.53 10.61
C LYS A 68 15.37 -2.13 9.71
N LEU A 69 15.39 -1.74 8.45
CA LEU A 69 16.36 -2.22 7.47
C LEU A 69 17.73 -1.55 7.60
N TYR A 70 17.78 -0.37 8.23
CA TYR A 70 18.98 0.41 8.41
C TYR A 70 20.07 -0.39 9.13
N LYS A 71 21.24 -0.45 8.49
CA LYS A 71 22.48 -0.94 9.08
C LYS A 71 23.65 -0.07 8.59
N PRO A 72 24.74 0.07 9.36
CA PRO A 72 25.86 0.96 9.01
C PRO A 72 26.74 0.42 7.87
N SER A 73 26.45 -0.77 7.34
CA SER A 73 27.19 -1.42 6.25
C SER A 73 26.30 -1.74 5.06
N ALA A 74 26.90 -1.93 3.88
CA ALA A 74 26.17 -2.44 2.73
C ALA A 74 25.73 -3.90 2.95
N ARG A 75 24.72 -4.30 2.19
CA ARG A 75 24.38 -5.72 2.00
C ARG A 75 25.40 -6.35 1.07
N GLU A 76 25.73 -7.61 1.31
CA GLU A 76 26.64 -8.37 0.46
C GLU A 76 26.04 -8.59 -0.93
N CYS A 77 24.72 -8.82 -0.98
CA CYS A 77 24.02 -9.04 -2.23
C CYS A 77 22.52 -8.68 -2.14
N LYS A 78 21.87 -8.67 -3.31
CA LYS A 78 20.42 -8.49 -3.43
C LYS A 78 19.62 -9.52 -2.63
N TYR A 79 20.12 -10.76 -2.50
CA TYR A 79 19.43 -11.80 -1.74
C TYR A 79 19.33 -11.43 -0.26
N GLU A 80 20.43 -11.02 0.37
CA GLU A 80 20.45 -10.59 1.77
C GLU A 80 19.46 -9.43 2.00
N LEU A 81 19.46 -8.43 1.11
CA LEU A 81 18.51 -7.32 1.17
C LEU A 81 17.05 -7.80 1.11
N THR A 82 16.75 -8.71 0.18
CA THR A 82 15.38 -9.20 -0.04
C THR A 82 14.93 -10.08 1.13
N TYR A 83 15.84 -10.87 1.69
CA TYR A 83 15.58 -11.70 2.87
C TYR A 83 15.18 -10.84 4.07
N ASP A 84 15.94 -9.78 4.36
CA ASP A 84 15.63 -8.89 5.49
C ASP A 84 14.33 -8.13 5.30
N ILE A 85 14.05 -7.65 4.08
CA ILE A 85 12.77 -7.02 3.77
C ILE A 85 11.62 -8.01 4.04
N ASN A 86 11.75 -9.27 3.62
CA ASN A 86 10.73 -10.29 3.85
C ASN A 86 10.54 -10.61 5.33
N LEU A 87 11.63 -10.66 6.12
CA LEU A 87 11.54 -10.85 7.56
C LEU A 87 10.79 -9.68 8.23
N ILE A 88 11.16 -8.44 7.89
CA ILE A 88 10.53 -7.24 8.48
C ILE A 88 9.04 -7.17 8.10
N LEU A 89 8.70 -7.43 6.83
CA LEU A 89 7.31 -7.44 6.37
C LEU A 89 6.53 -8.62 6.97
N GLY A 90 7.16 -9.77 7.16
CA GLY A 90 6.57 -10.94 7.82
C GLY A 90 6.18 -10.63 9.27
N ASP A 91 7.11 -10.06 10.05
CA ASP A 91 6.85 -9.60 11.42
C ASP A 91 5.72 -8.55 11.46
N LEU A 92 5.76 -7.58 10.55
CA LEU A 92 4.73 -6.55 10.48
C LEU A 92 3.34 -7.14 10.18
N ASN A 93 3.24 -8.12 9.26
CA ASN A 93 1.99 -8.79 8.91
C ASN A 93 1.40 -9.61 10.06
N LEU A 94 2.24 -10.14 10.96
CA LEU A 94 1.80 -10.82 12.18
C LEU A 94 1.26 -9.83 13.23
N ASN A 95 1.65 -8.55 13.15
CA ASN A 95 1.27 -7.51 14.10
C ASN A 95 0.23 -6.54 13.52
N LYS A 96 -1.04 -6.99 13.48
CA LYS A 96 -2.17 -6.19 12.96
C LYS A 96 -2.33 -4.83 13.65
N ASP A 97 -2.08 -4.75 14.95
CA ASP A 97 -2.23 -3.50 15.70
C ASP A 97 -1.14 -2.50 15.34
N LYS A 98 0.08 -2.97 15.07
CA LYS A 98 1.15 -2.12 14.54
C LYS A 98 0.81 -1.58 13.16
N ILE A 99 0.29 -2.42 12.26
CA ILE A 99 -0.18 -1.97 10.93
C ILE A 99 -1.25 -0.90 11.08
N ARG A 100 -2.28 -1.15 11.91
CA ARG A 100 -3.34 -0.17 12.18
C ARG A 100 -2.79 1.14 12.72
N SER A 101 -1.83 1.09 13.64
CA SER A 101 -1.19 2.28 14.20
C SER A 101 -0.34 3.05 13.18
N LEU A 102 0.30 2.37 12.24
CA LEU A 102 1.12 3.00 11.20
C LEU A 102 0.25 3.62 10.11
N ALA A 103 -0.85 2.96 9.75
CA ALA A 103 -1.77 3.37 8.71
C ALA A 103 -3.02 4.12 9.23
N ASP A 104 -2.99 4.63 10.45
CA ASP A 104 -4.14 5.31 11.06
C ASP A 104 -4.49 6.59 10.30
N GLY A 105 -5.64 6.57 9.62
CA GLY A 105 -6.18 7.67 8.83
C GLY A 105 -6.31 8.99 9.59
N ARG A 106 -6.49 8.94 10.93
CA ARG A 106 -6.61 10.15 11.76
C ARG A 106 -5.33 10.98 11.80
N LYS A 107 -4.18 10.41 11.44
CA LYS A 107 -2.92 11.16 11.31
C LYS A 107 -2.84 12.00 10.03
N TYR A 108 -3.79 11.81 9.11
CA TYR A 108 -3.78 12.33 7.75
C TYR A 108 -4.95 13.28 7.47
N LEU A 109 -5.92 13.33 8.38
CA LEU A 109 -7.03 14.27 8.38
C LEU A 109 -6.63 15.42 9.30
N LEU A 110 -6.36 16.59 8.70
CA LEU A 110 -6.27 17.86 9.42
C LEU A 110 -7.65 18.27 9.94
#